data_AF-A0A160N4K1-F1
#
_entry.id   AF-A0A160N4K1-F1
#
_cell.length_a   1.000
_cell.length_b   1.000
_cell.length_c   1.000
_cell.angle_alpha   90.00
_cell.angle_beta   90.00
_cell.angle_gamma   90.00
#
_symmetry.space_group_name_H-M   'P 1'
#
loop_
_entity.id
_entity.type
_entity.pdbx_description
1 polymer ?
#
loop_
_entity_poly.entity_id
_entity_poly.type
_entity_poly.pdbx_seq_one_letter_code
_entity_poly.pdbx_strand_id
1 'polypeptide(L)'
;MRQQAGYLAIAMAMLAAAGVRAQSSRSAYLAMFDRNGDGRVSEAEYVGYLDRGFVAMDTNHDGTLEPSELPGGRGRAVTLARHEADLRRQFRRLDRNHDGSLDARELTAPPGP
;
A
#
# COMPACT_ATOMS: atom_id res chain seq x y z
N MET A 1 5.33 11.11 -33.49
CA MET A 1 4.87 12.03 -32.43
C MET A 1 3.93 11.28 -31.49
N ARG A 2 4.32 10.98 -30.25
CA ARG A 2 3.39 10.58 -29.16
C ARG A 2 3.94 11.11 -27.82
N GLN A 3 3.30 12.17 -27.32
CA GLN A 3 3.52 12.87 -26.03
C GLN A 3 2.79 12.09 -24.91
N GLN A 4 3.43 11.66 -23.80
CA GLN A 4 3.70 12.31 -22.49
C GLN A 4 2.55 12.37 -21.44
N ALA A 5 2.94 12.03 -20.19
CA ALA A 5 2.38 12.35 -18.85
C ALA A 5 1.17 11.53 -18.30
N GLY A 6 1.11 11.08 -17.04
CA GLY A 6 2.02 11.22 -15.89
C GLY A 6 1.35 10.76 -14.57
N TYR A 7 2.20 10.43 -13.59
CA TYR A 7 2.03 10.50 -12.12
C TYR A 7 1.06 9.55 -11.38
N LEU A 8 1.60 8.41 -10.91
CA LEU A 8 1.44 7.97 -9.51
C LEU A 8 2.79 7.42 -9.03
N ALA A 9 3.78 8.30 -9.05
CA ALA A 9 5.02 8.15 -8.32
C ALA A 9 4.78 8.73 -6.92
N ILE A 10 4.38 7.89 -5.97
CA ILE A 10 4.70 8.17 -4.57
C ILE A 10 6.02 7.46 -4.32
N ALA A 11 7.05 8.29 -4.24
CA ALA A 11 8.44 7.94 -4.11
C ALA A 11 8.70 7.12 -2.85
N MET A 12 9.56 6.10 -2.98
CA MET A 12 10.56 5.75 -1.98
C MET A 12 11.66 4.96 -2.68
N ALA A 13 12.45 5.66 -3.50
CA ALA A 13 13.78 5.22 -3.86
C ALA A 13 14.71 5.56 -2.69
N MET A 14 15.46 4.60 -2.16
CA MET A 14 16.87 4.81 -1.80
C MET A 14 17.61 3.47 -1.69
N LEU A 15 18.59 3.32 -2.59
CA LEU A 15 19.60 2.27 -2.65
C LEU A 15 20.22 1.97 -1.29
N ALA A 16 20.48 0.69 -1.04
CA ALA A 16 21.10 0.30 0.20
C ALA A 16 21.88 -1.02 0.15
N ALA A 17 23.21 -0.87 0.13
CA ALA A 17 24.24 -1.88 0.43
C ALA A 17 23.69 -3.17 1.07
N ALA A 18 23.77 -4.24 0.28
CA ALA A 18 23.15 -5.54 0.49
C ALA A 18 23.58 -6.18 1.83
N GLY A 19 22.62 -6.47 2.72
CA GLY A 19 22.87 -7.21 3.97
C GLY A 19 22.23 -6.56 5.18
N VAL A 20 22.92 -5.61 5.83
CA VAL A 20 22.44 -4.98 7.09
C VAL A 20 21.29 -3.99 6.86
N ARG A 21 21.30 -3.28 5.73
CA ARG A 21 20.26 -2.28 5.43
C ARG A 21 18.91 -2.92 5.02
N ALA A 22 18.93 -4.19 4.58
CA ALA A 22 17.74 -4.94 4.18
C ALA A 22 16.93 -5.48 5.38
N GLN A 23 17.57 -5.66 6.55
CA GLN A 23 16.86 -5.99 7.79
C GLN A 23 16.18 -4.73 8.34
N SER A 24 16.91 -3.60 8.38
CA SER A 24 16.40 -2.32 8.86
C SER A 24 15.26 -1.77 8.00
N SER A 25 15.29 -1.98 6.68
CA SER A 25 14.19 -1.58 5.79
C SER A 25 12.94 -2.42 6.02
N ARG A 26 13.08 -3.73 6.24
CA ARG A 26 11.98 -4.65 6.50
C ARG A 26 11.30 -4.38 7.85
N SER A 27 12.07 -4.16 8.90
CA SER A 27 11.55 -3.77 10.20
C SER A 27 10.88 -2.40 10.17
N ALA A 28 11.41 -1.45 9.39
CA ALA A 28 10.79 -0.14 9.20
C ALA A 28 9.45 -0.25 8.45
N TYR A 29 9.36 -1.11 7.44
CA TYR A 29 8.10 -1.39 6.75
C TYR A 29 7.08 -2.05 7.68
N LEU A 30 7.47 -3.08 8.45
CA LEU A 30 6.58 -3.67 9.45
C LEU A 30 6.05 -2.62 10.42
N ALA A 31 6.93 -1.80 11.00
CA ALA A 31 6.55 -0.79 11.99
C ALA A 31 5.60 0.30 11.46
N MET A 32 5.46 0.47 10.14
CA MET A 32 4.45 1.38 9.58
C MET A 32 3.03 0.83 9.72
N PHE A 33 2.87 -0.48 9.61
CA PHE A 33 1.57 -1.15 9.56
C PHE A 33 1.22 -1.87 10.88
N ASP A 34 2.20 -2.51 11.51
CA ASP A 34 2.10 -3.25 12.77
C ASP A 34 1.74 -2.30 13.91
N ARG A 35 0.45 -2.21 14.21
CA ARG A 35 -0.09 -1.23 15.14
C ARG A 35 -0.27 -1.82 16.52
N ASN A 36 -0.47 -3.14 16.60
CA ASN A 36 -0.58 -3.86 17.86
C ASN A 36 0.80 -4.28 18.42
N GLY A 37 1.87 -4.21 17.63
CA GLY A 37 3.24 -4.52 18.03
C GLY A 37 3.54 -6.01 18.13
N ASP A 38 2.81 -6.86 17.41
CA ASP A 38 2.98 -8.31 17.45
C ASP A 38 4.08 -8.83 16.49
N GLY A 39 4.70 -7.92 15.72
CA GLY A 39 5.76 -8.23 14.78
C GLY A 39 5.26 -8.71 13.42
N ARG A 40 3.96 -8.65 13.17
CA ARG A 40 3.29 -9.02 11.92
C ARG A 40 2.24 -7.96 11.56
N VAL A 41 1.64 -8.11 10.38
CA VAL A 41 0.59 -7.20 9.91
C VAL A 41 -0.64 -8.01 9.57
N SER A 42 -1.72 -7.82 10.31
CA SER A 42 -3.02 -8.42 10.01
C SER A 42 -3.70 -7.76 8.80
N GLU A 43 -4.70 -8.41 8.21
CA GLU A 43 -5.51 -7.81 7.12
C GLU A 43 -6.11 -6.46 7.55
N ALA A 44 -6.59 -6.38 8.80
CA ALA A 44 -7.20 -5.17 9.35
C ALA A 44 -6.20 -4.02 9.47
N GLU A 45 -4.95 -4.31 9.89
CA GLU A 45 -3.88 -3.31 9.96
C GLU A 45 -3.42 -2.87 8.57
N TYR A 46 -3.31 -3.82 7.64
CA TYR A 46 -2.94 -3.54 6.26
C TYR A 46 -3.96 -2.63 5.57
N VAL A 47 -5.25 -3.02 5.61
CA VAL A 47 -6.36 -2.27 5.01
C VAL A 47 -6.51 -0.92 5.73
N GLY A 48 -6.57 -0.93 7.06
CA GLY A 48 -6.78 0.29 7.84
C GLY A 48 -5.63 1.30 7.78
N TYR A 49 -4.40 0.89 7.46
CA TYR A 49 -3.32 1.84 7.20
C TYR A 49 -3.46 2.51 5.83
N LEU A 50 -3.77 1.73 4.79
CA LEU A 50 -3.85 2.23 3.41
C LEU A 50 -5.13 3.04 3.15
N ASP A 51 -6.23 2.66 3.78
CA ASP A 51 -7.49 3.41 3.72
C ASP A 51 -7.34 4.84 4.25
N ARG A 52 -6.40 5.11 5.16
CA ARG A 52 -6.13 6.50 5.62
C ARG A 52 -5.69 7.40 4.47
N GLY A 53 -4.96 6.86 3.50
CA GLY A 53 -4.58 7.59 2.30
C GLY A 53 -5.80 7.92 1.44
N PHE A 54 -6.75 6.98 1.34
CA PHE A 54 -8.02 7.21 0.64
C PHE A 54 -8.82 8.32 1.33
N VAL A 55 -9.05 8.19 2.64
CA VAL A 55 -9.82 9.16 3.44
C VAL A 55 -9.18 10.55 3.45
N ALA A 56 -7.85 10.63 3.37
CA ALA A 56 -7.15 11.91 3.26
C ALA A 56 -7.30 12.59 1.90
N MET A 57 -7.56 11.83 0.83
CA MET A 57 -7.80 12.36 -0.52
C MET A 57 -9.29 12.61 -0.79
N ASP A 58 -10.19 11.85 -0.16
CA ASP A 58 -11.65 12.00 -0.27
C ASP A 58 -12.10 13.20 0.56
N THR A 59 -12.02 14.39 -0.05
CA THR A 59 -12.24 15.67 0.61
C THR A 59 -13.72 15.96 0.86
N ASN A 60 -14.59 15.40 0.03
CA ASN A 60 -16.03 15.56 0.17
C ASN A 60 -16.65 14.46 1.08
N HIS A 61 -15.87 13.43 1.43
CA HIS A 61 -16.25 12.31 2.29
C HIS A 61 -17.45 11.51 1.76
N ASP A 62 -17.58 11.39 0.44
CA ASP A 62 -18.66 10.61 -0.19
C ASP A 62 -18.29 9.14 -0.42
N GLY A 63 -17.07 8.74 -0.05
CA GLY A 63 -16.56 7.39 -0.21
C GLY A 63 -16.10 7.07 -1.64
N THR A 64 -15.89 8.09 -2.48
CA THR A 64 -15.40 7.96 -3.85
C THR A 64 -14.33 9.00 -4.11
N LEU A 65 -13.15 8.55 -4.54
CA LEU A 65 -12.13 9.46 -5.06
C LEU A 65 -12.45 9.83 -6.50
N GLU A 66 -12.97 11.03 -6.69
CA GLU A 66 -13.20 11.58 -8.03
C GLU A 66 -11.88 12.02 -8.67
N PRO A 67 -11.80 12.14 -10.01
CA PRO A 67 -10.59 12.58 -10.68
C PRO A 67 -10.05 13.94 -10.18
N SER A 68 -10.94 14.83 -9.74
CA SER A 68 -10.60 16.13 -9.14
C SER A 68 -9.90 16.02 -7.78
N GLU A 69 -10.08 14.92 -7.07
CA GLU A 69 -9.50 14.65 -5.76
C GLU A 69 -8.18 13.88 -5.85
N LEU A 70 -7.90 13.32 -7.03
CA LEU A 70 -6.62 12.66 -7.30
C LEU A 70 -5.51 13.67 -7.61
N PRO A 71 -4.27 13.39 -7.15
CA PRO A 71 -3.11 14.20 -7.51
C PRO A 71 -2.97 14.34 -9.04
N GLY A 72 -3.05 15.58 -9.52
CA GLY A 72 -2.94 15.90 -10.95
C GLY A 72 -4.25 15.85 -11.73
N GLY A 73 -5.40 15.65 -11.08
CA GLY A 73 -6.72 15.83 -11.69
C GLY A 73 -7.08 14.76 -12.74
N ARG A 74 -6.39 13.62 -12.74
CA ARG A 74 -6.50 12.59 -13.78
C ARG A 74 -6.65 11.22 -13.13
N GLY A 75 -7.52 10.39 -13.70
CA GLY A 75 -7.77 9.03 -13.23
C GLY A 75 -9.21 8.60 -13.48
N ARG A 76 -9.54 7.40 -13.04
CA ARG A 76 -10.93 6.94 -12.93
C ARG A 76 -11.38 7.11 -11.48
N ALA A 77 -12.67 7.36 -11.29
CA ALA A 77 -13.26 7.33 -9.97
C ALA A 77 -13.04 5.95 -9.32
N VAL A 78 -12.66 5.94 -8.04
CA VAL A 78 -12.48 4.72 -7.26
C VAL A 78 -13.26 4.85 -5.97
N THR A 79 -14.15 3.90 -5.70
CA THR A 79 -14.89 3.86 -4.43
C THR A 79 -14.06 3.23 -3.34
N LEU A 80 -14.31 3.63 -2.08
CA LEU A 80 -13.66 3.04 -0.90
C LEU A 80 -13.89 1.53 -0.85
N ALA A 81 -15.13 1.09 -1.10
CA ALA A 81 -15.45 -0.34 -1.13
C ALA A 81 -14.63 -1.12 -2.17
N ARG A 82 -14.38 -0.51 -3.34
CA ARG A 82 -13.53 -1.12 -4.36
C ARG A 82 -12.07 -1.13 -3.93
N HIS A 83 -11.60 -0.03 -3.35
CA HIS A 83 -10.25 0.10 -2.81
C HIS A 83 -9.97 -0.98 -1.76
N GLU A 84 -10.82 -1.11 -0.74
CA GLU A 84 -10.71 -2.16 0.28
C GLU A 84 -10.69 -3.57 -0.32
N ALA A 85 -11.56 -3.85 -1.29
CA ALA A 85 -11.60 -5.15 -1.94
C ALA A 85 -10.28 -5.47 -2.68
N ASP A 86 -9.70 -4.48 -3.33
CA ASP A 86 -8.41 -4.61 -4.00
C ASP A 86 -7.26 -4.78 -2.99
N LEU A 87 -7.28 -4.05 -1.87
CA LEU A 87 -6.31 -4.22 -0.77
C LEU A 87 -6.38 -5.63 -0.17
N ARG A 88 -7.57 -6.13 0.13
CA ARG A 88 -7.77 -7.51 0.63
C ARG A 88 -7.28 -8.55 -0.38
N ARG A 89 -7.48 -8.32 -1.70
CA ARG A 89 -6.90 -9.20 -2.73
C ARG A 89 -5.38 -9.13 -2.78
N GLN A 90 -4.79 -7.96 -2.56
CA GLN A 90 -3.33 -7.81 -2.51
C GLN A 90 -2.75 -8.49 -1.27
N PHE A 91 -3.37 -8.28 -0.10
CA PHE A 91 -3.00 -8.94 1.15
C PHE A 91 -2.89 -10.46 0.97
N ARG A 92 -3.96 -11.11 0.46
CA ARG A 92 -3.96 -12.56 0.19
C ARG A 92 -2.91 -13.04 -0.80
N ARG A 93 -2.39 -12.15 -1.66
CA ARG A 93 -1.28 -12.48 -2.58
C ARG A 93 0.09 -12.35 -1.91
N LEU A 94 0.20 -11.49 -0.90
CA LEU A 94 1.42 -11.30 -0.12
C LEU A 94 1.54 -12.38 0.97
N ASP A 95 0.43 -12.79 1.57
CA ASP A 95 0.31 -13.88 2.54
C ASP A 95 0.53 -15.23 1.84
N ARG A 96 1.81 -15.59 1.68
CA ARG A 96 2.24 -16.76 0.88
C ARG A 96 2.18 -18.03 1.70
N ASN A 97 2.42 -17.91 3.01
CA ASN A 97 2.34 -19.05 3.92
C ASN A 97 0.89 -19.30 4.39
N HIS A 98 -0.05 -18.42 4.05
CA HIS A 98 -1.48 -18.52 4.39
C HIS A 98 -1.72 -18.56 5.90
N ASP A 99 -0.92 -17.81 6.66
CA ASP A 99 -1.04 -17.74 8.12
C ASP A 99 -1.98 -16.62 8.59
N GLY A 100 -2.53 -15.84 7.65
CA GLY A 100 -3.49 -14.77 7.94
C GLY A 100 -2.84 -13.44 8.34
N SER A 101 -1.52 -13.35 8.25
CA SER A 101 -0.73 -12.14 8.51
C SER A 101 0.39 -11.98 7.49
N LEU A 102 0.94 -10.77 7.38
CA LEU A 102 2.15 -10.51 6.58
C LEU A 102 3.35 -10.32 7.49
N ASP A 103 4.40 -11.09 7.25
CA ASP A 103 5.71 -10.82 7.83
C ASP A 103 6.51 -9.80 6.99
N ALA A 104 7.66 -9.39 7.52
CA ALA A 104 8.56 -8.43 6.86
C ALA A 104 9.03 -8.89 5.47
N ARG A 105 9.15 -10.20 5.25
CA ARG A 105 9.57 -10.79 3.98
C ARG A 105 8.43 -10.74 2.99
N GLU A 106 7.22 -11.03 3.42
CA GLU A 106 6.00 -10.99 2.60
C GLU A 106 5.64 -9.58 2.17
N LEU A 107 5.78 -8.58 3.06
CA LEU A 107 5.57 -7.16 2.72
C LEU A 107 6.58 -6.61 1.71
N THR A 108 7.81 -7.12 1.72
CA THR A 108 8.89 -6.65 0.83
C THR A 108 9.15 -7.55 -0.36
N ALA A 109 8.41 -8.65 -0.49
CA ALA A 109 8.52 -9.53 -1.63
C ALA A 109 7.95 -8.83 -2.87
N PRO A 110 8.67 -8.86 -4.01
CA PRO A 110 8.07 -8.43 -5.26
C PRO A 110 6.82 -9.27 -5.55
N PRO A 111 5.79 -8.70 -6.19
CA PRO A 111 4.66 -9.49 -6.68
C PRO A 111 5.22 -10.64 -7.52
N GLY A 112 4.88 -11.88 -7.14
CA GLY A 112 5.30 -13.07 -7.89
C GLY A 112 4.82 -13.02 -9.35
N PRO A 113 5.47 -13.77 -10.26
CA PRO A 113 5.07 -13.85 -11.66
C PRO A 113 3.63 -14.35 -11.83
#